data_AF-A0A5C7AJ16-F1
#
_entry.id   AF-A0A5C7AJ16-F1
#
_cell.length_a   1.000
_cell.length_b   1.000
_cell.length_c   1.000
_cell.angle_alpha   90.00
_cell.angle_beta   90.00
_cell.angle_gamma   90.00
#
_symmetry.space_group_name_H-M   'P 1'
#
loop_
_entity.id
_entity.type
_entity.pdbx_description
1 polymer ?
#
loop_
_entity_poly.entity_id
_entity_poly.type
_entity_poly.pdbx_seq_one_letter_code
_entity_poly.pdbx_strand_id
1 'polypeptide(L)'
;MKKVILSVAIVLGGLSSFATPAFTKPQTDAVVMIAQKEYKEIKAEDLPQAVKDALAADFQTATLDKAYVNEKLEYKLELTIEETATTVYADKDGNWIEKE
;
A
#
# COMPACT_ATOMS: atom_id res chain seq x y z
N MET A 1 62.57 -14.67 -3.56
CA MET A 1 63.66 -13.70 -3.33
C MET A 1 63.08 -12.46 -2.66
N LYS A 2 63.73 -11.98 -1.60
CA LYS A 2 63.70 -10.63 -0.96
C LYS A 2 62.30 -10.05 -0.63
N LYS A 3 61.89 -10.13 0.66
CA LYS A 3 61.99 -9.06 1.68
C LYS A 3 61.18 -7.81 1.32
N VAL A 4 60.10 -7.57 2.04
CA VAL A 4 59.72 -6.23 2.52
C VAL A 4 58.90 -6.34 3.79
N ILE A 5 59.40 -5.62 4.79
CA ILE A 5 58.82 -5.36 6.10
C ILE A 5 57.83 -4.19 5.89
N LEU A 6 56.64 -4.23 6.48
CA LEU A 6 56.03 -2.98 6.96
C LEU A 6 55.01 -3.26 8.07
N SER A 7 55.46 -3.02 9.29
CA SER A 7 54.63 -2.81 10.46
C SER A 7 53.69 -1.64 10.21
N VAL A 8 52.38 -1.82 10.38
CA VAL A 8 51.47 -0.74 10.78
C VAL A 8 50.48 -1.34 11.78
N ALA A 9 50.63 -0.90 13.02
CA ALA A 9 49.64 -1.03 14.08
C ALA A 9 48.35 -0.32 13.66
N ILE A 10 47.18 -0.92 13.91
CA ILE A 10 45.91 -0.19 14.08
C ILE A 10 44.98 -1.02 14.98
N VAL A 11 44.85 -0.50 16.20
CA VAL A 11 43.62 -0.38 17.00
C VAL A 11 42.99 -1.68 17.56
N LEU A 12 43.45 -2.00 18.78
CA LEU A 12 42.56 -2.47 19.85
C LEU A 12 41.62 -1.32 20.22
N GLY A 13 40.31 -1.52 20.09
CA GLY A 13 39.34 -0.52 20.53
C GLY A 13 37.88 -0.96 20.35
N GLY A 14 37.35 -1.64 21.37
CA GLY A 14 35.93 -1.51 21.75
C GLY A 14 34.94 -2.45 21.07
N LEU A 15 34.75 -3.64 21.66
CA LEU A 15 33.45 -4.31 21.62
C LEU A 15 32.44 -3.40 22.33
N SER A 16 31.55 -2.78 21.57
CA SER A 16 30.36 -2.11 22.11
C SER A 16 29.13 -2.67 21.41
N SER A 17 28.62 -3.75 21.98
CA SER A 17 27.26 -4.23 21.72
C SER A 17 26.29 -3.25 22.37
N PHE A 18 25.62 -2.43 21.58
CA PHE A 18 24.41 -1.73 22.03
C PHE A 18 23.19 -2.37 21.40
N ALA A 19 22.32 -2.84 22.29
CA ALA A 19 21.09 -3.53 22.00
C ALA A 19 20.08 -2.61 21.28
N THR A 20 19.33 -3.24 20.38
CA THR A 20 18.16 -2.71 19.68
C THR A 20 17.18 -1.98 20.60
N PRO A 21 16.70 -0.79 20.24
CA PRO A 21 15.29 -0.50 20.39
C PRO A 21 14.57 -1.21 19.23
N ALA A 22 13.85 -2.28 19.56
CA ALA A 22 12.79 -2.77 18.70
C ALA A 22 11.87 -1.56 18.42
N PHE A 23 11.91 -1.06 17.19
CA PHE A 23 10.87 -0.17 16.73
C PHE A 23 9.66 -1.05 16.46
N THR A 24 8.92 -1.34 17.52
CA THR A 24 7.51 -1.72 17.47
C THR A 24 6.80 -0.58 16.77
N LYS A 25 6.78 -0.61 15.43
CA LYS A 25 5.70 0.02 14.69
C LYS A 25 4.43 -0.58 15.26
N PRO A 26 3.44 0.23 15.65
CA PRO A 26 2.15 -0.33 15.98
C PRO A 26 1.72 -1.19 14.79
N GLN A 27 1.37 -2.44 15.09
CA GLN A 27 0.41 -3.18 14.28
C GLN A 27 -0.80 -2.27 14.13
N THR A 28 -0.86 -1.56 13.02
CA THR A 28 -2.12 -1.19 12.42
C THR A 28 -2.40 -2.30 11.44
N ASP A 29 -3.26 -3.20 11.90
CA ASP A 29 -4.03 -4.14 11.12
C ASP A 29 -4.20 -3.71 9.66
N ALA A 30 -3.91 -4.67 8.77
CA ALA A 30 -4.49 -4.79 7.45
C ALA A 30 -4.62 -3.50 6.64
N VAL A 31 -3.50 -2.98 6.12
CA VAL A 31 -3.57 -2.34 4.80
C VAL A 31 -2.84 -3.28 3.86
N VAL A 32 -3.65 -4.09 3.20
CA VAL A 32 -3.28 -4.95 2.10
C VAL A 32 -2.37 -4.15 1.16
N MET A 33 -1.12 -4.60 1.05
CA MET A 33 -0.19 -4.22 0.00
C MET A 33 -0.73 -4.72 -1.35
N ILE A 34 -1.81 -4.12 -1.85
CA ILE A 34 -2.23 -4.31 -3.24
C ILE A 34 -2.03 -3.01 -4.00
N ALA A 35 -1.02 -3.11 -4.85
CA ALA A 35 -0.65 -2.26 -5.98
C ALA A 35 0.21 -1.03 -5.67
N GLN A 36 1.52 -1.21 -5.90
CA GLN A 36 2.54 -0.17 -6.11
C GLN A 36 2.30 0.70 -7.37
N LYS A 37 1.06 0.88 -7.83
CA LYS A 37 0.73 1.99 -8.74
C LYS A 37 0.39 3.17 -7.83
N GLU A 38 0.91 4.35 -8.13
CA GLU A 38 0.53 5.59 -7.45
C GLU A 38 -0.98 5.80 -7.58
N TYR A 39 -1.74 5.31 -6.60
CA TYR A 39 -3.17 5.54 -6.47
C TYR A 39 -3.34 6.79 -5.61
N LYS A 40 -3.91 7.83 -6.22
CA LYS A 40 -4.24 9.08 -5.55
C LYS A 40 -5.61 8.94 -4.92
N GLU A 41 -5.70 9.23 -3.62
CA GLU A 41 -6.98 9.31 -2.93
C GLU A 41 -7.82 10.44 -3.54
N ILE A 42 -9.05 10.12 -3.88
CA ILE A 42 -10.03 11.05 -4.44
C ILE A 42 -11.34 10.96 -3.66
N LYS A 43 -12.16 11.99 -3.76
CA LYS A 43 -13.48 11.94 -3.14
C LYS A 43 -14.39 11.03 -3.95
N ALA A 44 -15.39 10.48 -3.29
CA ALA A 44 -16.49 9.78 -3.97
C ALA A 44 -17.12 10.66 -5.07
N GLU A 45 -17.15 11.98 -4.88
CA GLU A 45 -17.66 12.94 -5.84
C GLU A 45 -16.89 12.93 -7.17
N ASP A 46 -15.57 12.72 -7.13
CA ASP A 46 -14.68 12.64 -8.29
C ASP A 46 -14.79 11.32 -9.05
N LEU A 47 -15.50 10.33 -8.51
CA LEU A 47 -15.75 9.07 -9.22
C LEU A 47 -16.67 9.31 -10.42
N PRO A 48 -16.37 8.68 -11.57
CA PRO A 48 -17.27 8.66 -12.70
C PRO A 48 -18.65 8.16 -12.30
N GLN A 49 -19.69 8.74 -12.91
CA GLN A 49 -21.07 8.32 -12.65
C GLN A 49 -21.25 6.83 -12.92
N ALA A 50 -20.60 6.29 -13.96
CA ALA A 50 -20.64 4.87 -14.28
C ALA A 50 -20.13 3.98 -13.12
N VAL A 51 -19.07 4.39 -12.43
CA VAL A 51 -18.52 3.66 -11.27
C VAL A 51 -19.47 3.76 -10.07
N LYS A 52 -20.09 4.92 -9.85
CA LYS A 52 -21.09 5.10 -8.78
C LYS A 52 -22.34 4.26 -9.02
N ASP A 53 -22.80 4.21 -10.27
CA ASP A 53 -23.97 3.45 -10.67
C ASP A 53 -23.71 1.95 -10.55
N ALA A 54 -22.54 1.48 -11.02
CA ALA A 54 -22.10 0.10 -10.82
C ALA A 54 -22.03 -0.24 -9.33
N LEU A 55 -21.41 0.63 -8.52
CA LEU A 55 -21.31 0.44 -7.07
C LEU A 55 -22.70 0.33 -6.43
N ALA A 56 -23.63 1.22 -6.80
CA ALA A 56 -24.99 1.19 -6.28
C ALA A 56 -25.80 -0.02 -6.79
N ALA A 57 -25.49 -0.57 -7.96
CA ALA A 57 -26.18 -1.73 -8.53
C ALA A 57 -25.69 -3.05 -7.93
N ASP A 58 -24.37 -3.28 -7.95
CA ASP A 58 -23.74 -4.52 -7.51
C ASP A 58 -23.56 -4.57 -5.98
N PHE A 59 -23.34 -3.42 -5.35
CA PHE A 59 -23.00 -3.31 -3.93
C PHE A 59 -23.96 -2.38 -3.17
N GLN A 60 -25.26 -2.65 -3.26
CA GLN A 60 -26.33 -1.86 -2.61
C GLN A 60 -26.18 -1.68 -1.09
N THR A 61 -25.54 -2.63 -0.42
CA THR A 61 -25.30 -2.63 1.03
C THR A 61 -23.87 -2.21 1.40
N ALA A 62 -23.02 -1.92 0.41
CA ALA A 62 -21.67 -1.44 0.67
C ALA A 62 -21.67 0.01 1.12
N THR A 63 -20.82 0.29 2.11
CA THR A 63 -20.43 1.65 2.47
C THR A 63 -19.10 1.95 1.80
N LEU A 64 -19.02 3.01 1.00
CA LEU A 64 -17.75 3.46 0.43
C LEU A 64 -16.93 4.16 1.52
N ASP A 65 -15.84 3.52 1.93
CA ASP A 65 -14.91 4.10 2.90
C ASP A 65 -13.92 5.02 2.21
N LYS A 66 -13.26 4.52 1.15
CA LYS A 66 -12.23 5.27 0.43
C LYS A 66 -12.26 4.99 -1.05
N ALA A 67 -11.93 6.02 -1.82
CA ALA A 67 -11.81 5.96 -3.26
C ALA A 67 -10.44 6.47 -3.69
N TYR A 68 -9.85 5.77 -4.65
CA TYR A 68 -8.56 6.11 -5.21
C TYR A 68 -8.59 6.01 -6.73
N VAL A 69 -7.76 6.79 -7.41
CA VAL A 69 -7.60 6.76 -8.87
C VAL A 69 -6.12 6.73 -9.23
N ASN A 70 -5.75 6.01 -10.29
CA ASN A 70 -4.40 6.06 -10.84
C ASN A 70 -4.34 6.81 -12.18
N GLU A 71 -3.14 7.02 -12.70
CA GLU A 71 -2.91 7.67 -13.99
C GLU A 71 -3.55 6.97 -15.19
N LYS A 72 -3.90 5.69 -15.05
CA LYS A 72 -4.58 4.88 -16.08
C LYS A 72 -6.10 4.99 -16.01
N LEU A 73 -6.64 5.85 -15.13
CA LEU A 73 -8.08 5.94 -14.86
C LEU A 73 -8.66 4.61 -14.35
N GLU A 74 -7.86 3.82 -13.64
CA GLU A 74 -8.34 2.71 -12.83
C GLU A 74 -8.67 3.26 -11.44
N TYR A 75 -9.90 3.04 -11.01
CA TYR A 75 -10.42 3.44 -9.72
C TYR A 75 -10.32 2.26 -8.76
N LYS A 76 -9.72 2.46 -7.60
CA LYS A 76 -9.70 1.49 -6.50
C LYS A 76 -10.66 1.99 -5.43
N LEU A 77 -11.64 1.18 -5.08
CA LEU A 77 -12.65 1.49 -4.07
C LEU A 77 -12.48 0.52 -2.90
N GLU A 78 -12.36 1.05 -1.71
CA GLU A 78 -12.45 0.29 -0.47
C GLU A 78 -13.86 0.48 0.08
N LEU A 79 -14.56 -0.64 0.21
CA LEU A 79 -15.97 -0.74 0.56
C LEU A 79 -16.10 -1.61 1.80
N THR A 80 -17.02 -1.28 2.70
CA THR A 80 -17.39 -2.17 3.81
C THR A 80 -18.77 -2.74 3.56
N ILE A 81 -18.87 -4.07 3.46
CA ILE A 81 -20.13 -4.83 3.29
C ILE A 81 -20.34 -5.68 4.54
N GLU A 82 -21.41 -5.44 5.29
CA GLU A 82 -21.73 -6.23 6.50
C GLU A 82 -20.52 -6.41 7.44
N GLU A 83 -19.82 -5.32 7.75
CA GLU A 83 -18.59 -5.26 8.56
C GLU A 83 -17.33 -5.89 7.93
N THR A 84 -17.41 -6.35 6.68
CA THR A 84 -16.27 -6.88 5.92
C THR A 84 -15.72 -5.83 4.96
N ALA A 85 -14.48 -5.41 5.18
CA ALA A 85 -13.76 -4.55 4.23
C ALA A 85 -13.40 -5.34 2.97
N THR A 86 -13.88 -4.86 1.83
CA THR A 86 -13.68 -5.38 0.48
C THR A 86 -13.01 -4.30 -0.35
N THR A 87 -12.04 -4.68 -1.17
CA THR A 87 -11.43 -3.78 -2.15
C THR A 87 -11.83 -4.21 -3.55
N VAL A 88 -12.47 -3.33 -4.29
CA VAL A 88 -12.81 -3.53 -5.70
C VAL A 88 -12.07 -2.52 -6.57
N TYR A 89 -11.87 -2.86 -7.83
CA TYR A 89 -11.31 -1.94 -8.82
C TYR A 89 -12.32 -1.77 -9.95
N ALA A 90 -12.43 -0.57 -10.49
CA ALA A 90 -13.29 -0.25 -11.62
C ALA A 90 -12.51 0.59 -12.65
N ASP A 91 -12.91 0.53 -13.91
CA ASP A 91 -12.45 1.48 -14.93
C ASP A 91 -13.34 2.74 -14.97
N LYS A 92 -12.96 3.71 -15.80
CA LYS A 92 -13.73 4.94 -16.03
C LYS A 92 -15.14 4.71 -16.58
N ASP A 93 -15.37 3.56 -17.20
CA ASP A 93 -16.61 3.16 -17.85
C ASP A 93 -17.52 2.37 -16.89
N GLY A 94 -17.09 2.16 -15.64
CA GLY A 94 -17.84 1.45 -14.61
C GLY A 94 -17.70 -0.08 -14.68
N ASN A 95 -16.78 -0.62 -15.48
CA ASN A 95 -16.54 -2.06 -15.48
C ASN A 95 -15.61 -2.44 -14.33
N TRP A 96 -16.02 -3.47 -13.58
CA TRP A 96 -15.20 -4.03 -12.51
C TRP A 96 -13.97 -4.74 -13.06
N ILE A 97 -12.81 -4.40 -12.52
CA ILE A 97 -11.51 -4.98 -12.82
C ILE A 97 -11.15 -5.91 -11.66
N GLU A 98 -11.10 -7.21 -11.89
CA GLU A 98 -10.50 -8.14 -10.93
C GLU A 98 -8.98 -8.08 -11.05
N LYS A 99 -8.29 -7.81 -9.93
CA LYS A 99 -6.84 -7.96 -9.84
C LYS A 99 -6.55 -9.31 -9.20
N GLU A 100 -6.23 -10.29 -10.04
CA GLU A 100 -5.67 -11.59 -9.62
C GLU A 100 -4.23 -11.43 -9.10
#